data_AF-A0A6C0DF08-F1
#
_entry.id   AF-A0A6C0DF08-F1
#
_cell.length_a   1.000
_cell.length_b   1.000
_cell.length_c   1.000
_cell.angle_alpha   90.00
_cell.angle_beta   90.00
_cell.angle_gamma   90.00
#
_symmetry.space_group_name_H-M   'P 1'
#
loop_
_entity.id
_entity.type
_entity.pdbx_description
1 polymer ?
#
loop_
_entity_poly.entity_id
_entity_poly.type
_entity_poly.pdbx_seq_one_letter_code
_entity_poly.pdbx_strand_id
1 'polypeptide(L)'
;MNYTFVTLCESLYLFYMYFLFKTKYTFNTALLDKQIQKIGPFFVHNTGSKENKICLFGKMMAIIAIILAWIRLHFLDNPKVISYSLAFSSICIILAFLMNTNALVYIIPLIIIEIYIVYSLHKKQKKNQDY
;
A
#
# COMPACT_ATOMS: atom_id res chain seq x y z
N MET A 1 -0.70 8.07 20.29
CA MET A 1 -0.46 6.74 19.70
C MET A 1 0.99 6.69 19.26
N ASN A 2 1.65 5.53 19.42
CA ASN A 2 3.04 5.40 19.02
C ASN A 2 3.11 5.20 17.50
N TYR A 3 3.49 6.24 16.74
CA TYR A 3 3.59 6.18 15.28
C TYR A 3 4.53 5.07 14.81
N THR A 4 5.58 4.77 15.57
CA THR A 4 6.49 3.65 15.28
C THR A 4 5.76 2.32 15.32
N PHE A 5 4.89 2.10 16.31
CA PHE A 5 4.09 0.88 16.40
C PHE A 5 3.12 0.75 15.21
N VAL A 6 2.48 1.86 14.81
CA VAL A 6 1.58 1.89 13.65
C VAL A 6 2.34 1.55 12.37
N THR A 7 3.48 2.20 12.11
CA THR A 7 4.34 1.93 10.95
C THR A 7 4.87 0.50 10.94
N LEU A 8 5.19 -0.06 12.11
CA LEU A 8 5.60 -1.46 12.23
C LEU A 8 4.46 -2.42 11.86
N CYS A 9 3.25 -2.20 12.41
CA CYS A 9 2.07 -2.99 12.06
C CYS A 9 1.73 -2.89 10.57
N GLU A 10 1.77 -1.68 10.00
CA GLU A 10 1.60 -1.40 8.57
C GLU A 10 2.60 -2.19 7.72
N SER A 11 3.88 -2.16 8.11
CA SER A 11 4.95 -2.86 7.40
C SER A 11 4.79 -4.37 7.45
N LEU A 12 4.50 -4.93 8.63
CA LEU A 12 4.27 -6.36 8.81
C LEU A 12 3.04 -6.83 8.05
N TYR A 13 1.97 -6.03 8.07
CA TYR A 13 0.75 -6.32 7.32
C TYR A 13 0.99 -6.35 5.82
N LEU A 14 1.63 -5.33 5.25
CA LEU A 14 1.96 -5.29 3.83
C LEU A 14 2.86 -6.45 3.43
N PHE A 15 3.90 -6.71 4.22
CA PHE A 15 4.79 -7.83 3.98
C PHE A 15 4.04 -9.16 3.97
N TYR A 16 3.23 -9.42 5.00
CA TYR A 16 2.46 -10.66 5.07
C TYR A 16 1.50 -10.80 3.88
N MET A 17 0.71 -9.77 3.58
CA MET A 17 -0.31 -9.84 2.53
C MET A 17 0.28 -9.96 1.12
N TYR A 18 1.39 -9.26 0.84
CA TYR A 18 1.96 -9.26 -0.51
C TYR A 18 2.93 -10.42 -0.75
N PHE A 19 3.59 -10.95 0.29
CA PHE A 19 4.61 -12.00 0.13
C PHE A 19 4.16 -13.39 0.58
N LEU A 20 3.45 -13.48 1.71
CA LEU A 20 3.20 -14.75 2.39
C LEU A 20 1.77 -15.24 2.22
N PHE A 21 0.81 -14.32 2.15
CA PHE A 21 -0.60 -14.67 2.12
C PHE A 21 -0.95 -15.46 0.85
N LYS A 22 -1.61 -16.59 1.06
CA LYS A 22 -2.08 -17.50 0.01
C LYS A 22 -3.58 -17.66 0.18
N THR A 23 -4.33 -17.57 -0.92
CA THR A 23 -5.78 -17.68 -0.88
C THR A 23 -6.30 -18.54 -2.03
N LYS A 24 -7.48 -19.12 -1.82
CA LYS A 24 -8.24 -19.78 -2.89
C LYS A 24 -9.05 -18.78 -3.71
N TYR A 25 -9.43 -17.66 -3.09
CA TYR A 25 -10.27 -16.64 -3.72
C TYR A 25 -9.43 -15.77 -4.63
N THR A 26 -9.94 -15.50 -5.84
CA THR A 26 -9.32 -14.58 -6.78
C THR A 26 -10.36 -13.57 -7.24
N PHE A 27 -10.12 -12.29 -6.96
CA PHE A 27 -10.95 -11.21 -7.51
C PHE A 27 -10.47 -10.86 -8.92
N ASN A 28 -11.26 -11.21 -9.94
CA ASN A 28 -10.93 -11.03 -11.36
C ASN A 28 -11.68 -9.86 -12.00
N THR A 29 -11.90 -8.78 -11.26
CA THR A 29 -12.65 -7.61 -11.73
C THR A 29 -11.78 -6.46 -12.24
N ALA A 30 -10.44 -6.64 -12.21
CA ALA A 30 -9.50 -5.62 -12.65
C ALA A 30 -9.62 -5.38 -14.16
N LEU A 31 -9.72 -4.11 -14.55
CA LEU A 31 -10.08 -3.69 -15.92
C LEU A 31 -9.06 -4.13 -16.97
N LEU A 32 -7.77 -4.07 -16.64
CA LEU A 32 -6.68 -4.29 -17.59
C LEU A 32 -5.90 -5.58 -17.29
N ASP A 33 -6.40 -6.41 -16.38
CA ASP A 33 -5.74 -7.61 -15.87
C ASP A 33 -5.15 -8.49 -16.99
N LYS A 34 -6.00 -8.95 -17.90
CA LYS A 34 -5.60 -9.85 -19.00
C LYS A 34 -4.63 -9.22 -20.00
N GLN A 35 -4.70 -7.91 -20.19
CA GLN A 35 -3.84 -7.19 -21.14
C GLN A 35 -2.46 -6.99 -20.52
N ILE A 36 -2.42 -6.64 -19.25
CA ILE A 36 -1.20 -6.34 -18.51
C ILE A 36 -0.38 -7.59 -18.23
N GLN A 37 -1.03 -8.73 -17.96
CA GLN A 37 -0.32 -10.00 -17.82
C GLN A 37 0.44 -10.43 -19.10
N LYS A 38 0.03 -9.95 -20.29
CA LYS A 38 0.74 -10.23 -21.55
C LYS A 38 1.99 -9.38 -21.75
N ILE A 39 2.17 -8.30 -20.99
CA ILE A 39 3.31 -7.38 -21.13
C ILE A 39 4.61 -8.06 -20.69
N GLY A 40 4.55 -8.94 -19.69
CA GLY A 40 5.72 -9.71 -19.27
C GLY A 40 5.56 -10.39 -17.91
N PRO A 41 6.52 -11.26 -17.54
CA PRO A 41 6.46 -12.10 -16.34
C PRO A 41 6.38 -11.29 -15.04
N PHE A 42 6.83 -10.04 -15.07
CA PHE A 42 6.79 -9.13 -13.93
C PHE A 42 5.36 -8.79 -13.48
N PHE A 43 4.41 -8.83 -14.41
CA PHE A 43 3.00 -8.51 -14.18
C PHE A 43 2.11 -9.75 -14.06
N VAL A 44 2.67 -10.94 -14.23
CA VAL A 44 1.93 -12.20 -14.11
C VAL A 44 1.68 -12.51 -12.63
N HIS A 45 0.44 -12.85 -12.31
CA HIS A 45 -0.01 -13.33 -11.01
C HIS A 45 -0.71 -14.67 -11.14
N ASN A 46 -0.59 -15.46 -10.09
CA ASN A 46 -1.07 -16.83 -10.08
C ASN A 46 -2.58 -16.93 -9.90
N THR A 47 -3.25 -17.65 -10.78
CA THR A 47 -4.70 -17.92 -10.71
C THR A 47 -5.02 -19.25 -10.02
N GLY A 48 -4.03 -20.09 -9.69
CA GLY A 48 -4.20 -21.40 -9.06
C GLY A 48 -4.74 -21.36 -7.63
N SER A 49 -5.27 -22.47 -7.14
CA SER A 49 -5.85 -22.55 -5.80
C SER A 49 -4.75 -22.56 -4.72
N LYS A 50 -4.91 -21.76 -3.65
CA LYS A 50 -3.95 -21.65 -2.52
C LYS A 50 -2.60 -21.07 -2.90
N GLU A 51 -2.59 -20.08 -3.79
CA GLU A 51 -1.37 -19.38 -4.19
C GLU A 51 -1.43 -17.91 -3.77
N ASN A 52 -0.26 -17.27 -3.74
CA ASN A 52 -0.18 -15.83 -3.57
C ASN A 52 -0.65 -15.17 -4.88
N LYS A 53 -1.66 -14.31 -4.77
CA LYS A 53 -2.34 -13.70 -5.92
C LYS A 53 -1.68 -12.43 -6.42
N ILE A 54 -0.52 -12.08 -5.87
CA ILE A 54 0.14 -10.81 -6.14
C ILE A 54 1.31 -11.06 -7.09
N CYS A 55 1.37 -10.27 -8.16
CA CYS A 55 2.45 -10.31 -9.14
C CYS A 55 3.74 -9.74 -8.57
N LEU A 56 4.87 -9.98 -9.26
CA LEU A 56 6.17 -9.48 -8.82
C LEU A 56 6.20 -7.94 -8.75
N PHE A 57 5.52 -7.27 -9.69
CA PHE A 57 5.33 -5.81 -9.64
C PHE A 57 4.64 -5.36 -8.34
N GLY A 58 3.52 -5.98 -7.97
CA GLY A 58 2.81 -5.63 -6.74
C GLY A 58 3.69 -5.81 -5.49
N LYS A 59 4.51 -6.87 -5.46
CA LYS A 59 5.47 -7.12 -4.37
C LYS A 59 6.54 -6.03 -4.29
N MET A 60 7.05 -5.57 -5.43
CA MET A 60 7.99 -4.44 -5.47
C MET A 60 7.33 -3.16 -4.97
N MET A 61 6.10 -2.87 -5.38
CA MET A 61 5.36 -1.69 -4.89
C MET A 61 5.14 -1.76 -3.37
N ALA A 62 4.87 -2.94 -2.81
CA ALA A 62 4.77 -3.11 -1.36
C ALA A 62 6.09 -2.85 -0.63
N ILE A 63 7.24 -3.28 -1.18
CA ILE A 63 8.56 -2.95 -0.61
C ILE A 63 8.78 -1.43 -0.59
N ILE A 64 8.48 -0.76 -1.70
CA ILE A 64 8.62 0.71 -1.79
C ILE A 64 7.67 1.39 -0.79
N ALA A 65 6.43 0.92 -0.66
CA ALA A 65 5.46 1.44 0.31
C ALA A 65 5.98 1.30 1.76
N ILE A 66 6.55 0.15 2.11
CA ILE A 66 7.15 -0.09 3.42
C ILE A 66 8.30 0.91 3.66
N ILE A 67 9.24 1.03 2.72
CA ILE A 67 10.37 1.97 2.84
C ILE A 67 9.86 3.41 3.03
N LEU A 68 8.89 3.84 2.23
CA LEU A 68 8.30 5.17 2.34
C LEU A 68 7.57 5.38 3.67
N ALA A 69 6.91 4.37 4.23
CA ALA A 69 6.28 4.45 5.54
C ALA A 69 7.32 4.69 6.66
N TRP A 70 8.48 4.05 6.57
CA TRP A 70 9.60 4.30 7.50
C TRP A 70 10.25 5.66 7.30
N ILE A 71 10.46 6.10 6.05
CA ILE A 71 10.94 7.47 5.76
C ILE A 71 9.96 8.50 6.35
N ARG A 72 8.66 8.32 6.11
CA ARG A 72 7.60 9.18 6.67
C ARG A 72 7.67 9.26 8.19
N LEU A 73 7.92 8.14 8.88
CA LEU A 73 8.07 8.11 10.34
C LEU A 73 9.23 8.98 10.84
N HIS A 74 10.35 9.02 10.12
CA HIS A 74 11.50 9.85 10.49
C HIS A 74 11.35 11.33 10.12
N PHE A 75 10.47 11.64 9.16
CA PHE A 75 10.25 12.99 8.65
C PHE A 75 8.79 13.45 8.80
N LEU A 76 8.16 13.15 9.94
CA LEU A 76 6.74 13.46 10.21
C LEU A 76 6.41 14.96 10.17
N ASP A 77 7.39 15.83 10.43
CA ASP A 77 7.19 17.27 10.43
C ASP A 77 7.40 17.90 9.02
N ASN A 78 7.83 17.11 8.04
CA ASN A 78 8.06 17.59 6.67
C ASN A 78 6.82 17.34 5.78
N PRO A 79 6.04 18.38 5.43
CA PRO A 79 4.82 18.22 4.63
C PRO A 79 5.09 17.66 3.23
N LYS A 80 6.29 17.85 2.66
CA LYS A 80 6.62 17.30 1.34
C LYS A 80 6.70 15.77 1.38
N VAL A 81 7.29 15.21 2.44
CA VAL A 81 7.41 13.75 2.61
C VAL A 81 6.03 13.11 2.75
N ILE A 82 5.13 13.74 3.50
CA ILE A 82 3.74 13.30 3.63
C ILE A 82 3.04 13.33 2.27
N SER A 83 3.17 14.43 1.52
CA SER A 83 2.58 14.54 0.19
C SER A 83 3.12 13.50 -0.80
N TYR A 84 4.42 13.19 -0.76
CA TYR A 84 5.00 12.15 -1.60
C TYR A 84 4.51 10.74 -1.23
N SER A 85 4.39 10.45 0.07
CA SER A 85 3.79 9.19 0.55
C SER A 85 2.36 9.03 0.02
N LEU A 86 1.53 10.08 0.19
CA LEU A 86 0.14 10.07 -0.26
C LEU A 86 0.00 9.92 -1.77
N ALA A 87 0.83 10.64 -2.53
CA ALA A 87 0.85 10.54 -3.99
C ALA A 87 1.21 9.11 -4.43
N PHE A 88 2.23 8.53 -3.80
CA PHE A 88 2.66 7.16 -4.08
C PHE A 88 1.55 6.15 -3.75
N SER A 89 0.95 6.23 -2.56
CA SER A 89 -0.17 5.35 -2.19
C SER A 89 -1.37 5.50 -3.12
N SER A 90 -1.68 6.72 -3.57
CA SER A 90 -2.74 6.95 -4.57
C SER A 90 -2.43 6.25 -5.89
N ILE A 91 -1.18 6.33 -6.36
CA ILE A 91 -0.72 5.59 -7.55
C ILE A 91 -0.86 4.08 -7.33
N CYS A 92 -0.45 3.56 -6.17
CA CYS A 92 -0.60 2.14 -5.84
C CYS A 92 -2.06 1.68 -5.90
N ILE A 93 -3.00 2.47 -5.38
CA ILE A 93 -4.43 2.16 -5.41
C ILE A 93 -4.94 2.11 -6.85
N ILE A 94 -4.61 3.11 -7.66
CA ILE A 94 -5.01 3.17 -9.08
C ILE A 94 -4.46 1.95 -9.83
N LEU A 95 -3.17 1.65 -9.67
CA LEU A 95 -2.55 0.50 -10.32
C LEU A 95 -3.13 -0.82 -9.83
N ALA A 96 -3.37 -0.97 -8.52
CA ALA A 96 -4.01 -2.16 -7.97
C ALA A 96 -5.43 -2.34 -8.53
N PHE A 97 -6.21 -1.27 -8.65
CA PHE A 97 -7.54 -1.31 -9.26
C PHE A 97 -7.49 -1.74 -10.73
N LEU A 98 -6.55 -1.21 -11.51
CA LEU A 98 -6.42 -1.53 -12.94
C LEU A 98 -5.89 -2.95 -13.19
N MET A 99 -4.98 -3.42 -12.35
CA MET A 99 -4.14 -4.60 -12.64
C MET A 99 -4.52 -5.83 -11.82
N ASN A 100 -4.91 -5.66 -10.56
CA ASN A 100 -5.09 -6.78 -9.63
C ASN A 100 -6.02 -6.42 -8.47
N THR A 101 -7.28 -6.85 -8.56
CA THR A 101 -8.27 -6.55 -7.50
C THR A 101 -7.92 -7.20 -6.16
N ASN A 102 -7.18 -8.32 -6.12
CA ASN A 102 -6.72 -8.87 -4.84
C ASN A 102 -5.75 -7.90 -4.15
N ALA A 103 -4.81 -7.32 -4.90
CA ALA A 103 -3.91 -6.29 -4.39
C ALA A 103 -4.69 -5.06 -3.88
N LEU A 104 -5.75 -4.66 -4.59
CA LEU A 104 -6.60 -3.55 -4.19
C LEU A 104 -7.25 -3.81 -2.83
N VAL A 105 -7.83 -4.99 -2.62
CA VAL A 105 -8.43 -5.36 -1.33
C VAL A 105 -7.38 -5.35 -0.23
N TYR A 106 -6.18 -5.85 -0.51
CA TYR A 106 -5.11 -5.92 0.49
C TYR A 106 -4.58 -4.55 0.88
N ILE A 107 -4.70 -3.53 0.02
CA ILE A 107 -4.25 -2.17 0.32
C ILE A 107 -5.23 -1.39 1.20
N ILE A 108 -6.48 -1.85 1.39
CA ILE A 108 -7.51 -1.11 2.15
C ILE A 108 -7.04 -0.72 3.57
N PRO A 109 -6.46 -1.63 4.39
CA PRO A 109 -5.97 -1.24 5.72
C PRO A 109 -4.85 -0.19 5.68
N LEU A 110 -4.02 -0.19 4.63
CA LEU A 110 -2.99 0.83 4.42
C LEU A 110 -3.63 2.22 4.27
N ILE A 111 -4.68 2.33 3.45
CA ILE A 111 -5.39 3.59 3.20
C ILE A 111 -5.95 4.16 4.50
N ILE A 112 -6.59 3.31 5.32
CA ILE A 112 -7.19 3.72 6.59
C ILE A 112 -6.11 4.27 7.54
N ILE A 113 -4.97 3.58 7.65
CA ILE A 113 -3.83 4.00 8.47
C ILE A 113 -3.28 5.33 7.96
N GLU A 114 -3.12 5.49 6.66
CA GLU A 114 -2.53 6.69 6.07
C GLU A 114 -3.42 7.92 6.27
N ILE A 115 -4.74 7.79 6.03
CA ILE A 115 -5.72 8.84 6.34
C ILE A 115 -5.65 9.24 7.82
N TYR A 116 -5.60 8.25 8.71
CA TYR A 116 -5.50 8.50 10.15
C TYR A 116 -4.23 9.29 10.51
N ILE A 117 -3.06 8.87 9.98
CA ILE A 117 -1.79 9.55 10.25
C ILE A 117 -1.86 11.00 9.77
N VAL A 118 -2.30 11.24 8.54
CA VAL A 118 -2.41 12.60 7.97
C VAL A 118 -3.35 13.48 8.79
N TYR A 119 -4.52 12.96 9.15
CA TYR A 119 -5.47 13.68 9.99
C TYR A 119 -4.86 14.05 11.36
N SER A 120 -4.14 13.12 11.97
CA SER A 120 -3.47 13.35 13.27
C SER A 120 -2.37 14.41 13.20
N LEU A 121 -1.60 14.43 12.10
CA LEU A 121 -0.54 15.42 11.87
C LEU A 121 -1.12 16.81 11.62
N HIS A 122 -2.16 16.91 10.79
CA HIS A 122 -2.84 18.17 10.52
C HIS A 122 -3.43 18.78 11.80
N LYS A 123 -4.04 17.94 12.66
CA LYS A 123 -4.53 18.37 13.98
C LYS A 123 -3.42 18.88 14.90
N LYS A 124 -2.24 18.24 14.89
CA LYS A 124 -1.06 18.66 15.67
C LYS A 124 -0.53 20.02 15.20
N GLN A 125 -0.43 20.23 13.89
CA GLN A 125 0.03 21.50 13.31
C GLN A 125 -0.89 22.67 13.67
N LYS A 126 -2.21 22.47 13.56
CA LYS A 126 -3.19 23.50 13.95
C LYS A 126 -3.06 23.91 15.41
N LYS A 127 -2.91 22.92 16.32
CA LYS A 127 -2.72 23.19 17.75
C LYS A 127 -1.46 24.02 18.03
N ASN A 128 -0.38 23.84 17.26
CA ASN A 128 0.86 24.60 17.45
C ASN A 128 0.81 26.04 16.89
N GLN A 129 -0.21 26.40 16.10
CA GLN A 129 -0.42 27.77 15.61
C GLN A 129 -1.30 28.61 16.54
N ASP A 130 -2.01 27.98 17.47
CA ASP A 130 -2.92 28.61 18.42
C ASP A 130 -2.23 28.98 19.77
N TYR A 131 -0.91 28.80 19.90
CA TYR A 131 -0.06 29.20 21.03
C TYR A 131 1.01 30.18 20.56
#